data_AF-A0A4R6T2K0-F1
#
_entry.id   AF-A0A4R6T2K0-F1
#
_cell.length_a   1.000
_cell.length_b   1.000
_cell.length_c   1.000
_cell.angle_alpha   90.00
_cell.angle_beta   90.00
_cell.angle_gamma   90.00
#
_symmetry.space_group_name_H-M   'P 1'
#
loop_
_entity.id
_entity.type
_entity.pdbx_description
1 polymer ?
#
loop_
_entity_poly.entity_id
_entity_poly.type
_entity_poly.pdbx_seq_one_letter_code
_entity_poly.pdbx_strand_id
1 'polypeptide(L)'
;MNYLGINMSSNSIDHVNMANSYLTLLSQALMEHFEIGAVDAYHLAWGGLQNTHKWSELSQTQKDHIAETNQKYRSGVKGNKCN
;
A
#
# COMPACT_ATOMS: atom_id res chain seq x y z
N MET A 1 37.46 -14.48 -12.92
CA MET A 1 36.00 -14.31 -12.99
C MET A 1 35.46 -14.61 -11.60
N ASN A 2 35.22 -13.59 -10.77
CA ASN A 2 34.61 -13.76 -9.45
C ASN A 2 33.16 -13.30 -9.54
N TYR A 3 32.24 -14.27 -9.52
CA TYR A 3 30.83 -14.02 -9.32
C TYR A 3 30.65 -13.46 -7.90
N LEU A 4 30.27 -12.18 -7.82
CA LEU A 4 29.74 -11.59 -6.60
C LEU A 4 28.49 -12.39 -6.21
N GLY A 5 28.60 -13.16 -5.13
CA GLY A 5 27.49 -13.81 -4.48
C GLY A 5 26.55 -12.76 -3.90
N ILE A 6 25.70 -12.16 -4.74
CA ILE A 6 24.58 -11.37 -4.28
C ILE A 6 23.61 -12.37 -3.67
N ASN A 7 23.61 -12.43 -2.35
CA ASN A 7 22.69 -13.22 -1.57
C ASN A 7 21.27 -12.65 -1.77
N MET A 8 20.55 -13.14 -2.79
CA MET A 8 19.22 -12.64 -3.21
C MET A 8 18.20 -12.63 -2.07
N SER A 9 18.41 -13.43 -1.03
CA SER A 9 17.58 -13.53 0.17
C SER A 9 17.67 -12.31 1.09
N SER A 10 18.78 -11.57 1.09
CA SER A 10 18.91 -10.35 1.91
C SER A 10 18.10 -9.19 1.32
N ASN A 11 18.04 -9.08 -0.01
CA ASN A 11 17.28 -8.04 -0.69
C ASN A 11 15.76 -8.20 -0.54
N SER A 12 15.23 -9.43 -0.58
CA SER A 12 13.78 -9.65 -0.53
C SER A 12 13.17 -9.30 0.83
N ILE A 13 13.88 -9.59 1.92
CA ILE A 13 13.48 -9.22 3.29
C ILE A 13 13.43 -7.69 3.42
N ASP A 14 14.42 -6.99 2.87
CA ASP A 14 14.44 -5.53 2.86
C ASP A 14 13.28 -4.94 2.06
N HIS A 15 12.95 -5.49 0.88
CA HIS A 15 11.83 -4.99 0.08
C HIS A 15 10.46 -5.16 0.75
N VAL A 16 10.23 -6.27 1.46
CA VAL A 16 8.97 -6.51 2.19
C VAL A 16 8.86 -5.57 3.40
N ASN A 17 9.96 -5.39 4.14
CA ASN A 17 10.00 -4.47 5.28
C ASN A 17 9.81 -3.02 4.83
N MET A 18 10.44 -2.61 3.72
CA MET A 18 10.23 -1.29 3.14
C MET A 18 8.78 -1.08 2.72
N ALA A 19 8.13 -2.07 2.07
CA ALA A 19 6.73 -1.97 1.69
C ALA A 19 5.82 -1.73 2.91
N ASN A 20 6.05 -2.45 4.02
CA ASN A 20 5.31 -2.22 5.26
C ASN A 20 5.54 -0.81 5.82
N SER A 21 6.79 -0.36 5.88
CA SER A 21 7.12 0.99 6.35
C SER A 21 6.46 2.07 5.49
N TYR A 22 6.40 1.89 4.17
CA TYR A 22 5.70 2.80 3.27
C TYR A 22 4.20 2.82 3.51
N LEU A 23 3.57 1.66 3.70
CA LEU A 23 2.14 1.59 4.00
C LEU A 23 1.80 2.35 5.28
N THR A 24 2.59 2.17 6.33
CA THR A 24 2.40 2.90 7.59
C THR A 24 2.60 4.41 7.41
N LEU A 25 3.71 4.81 6.78
CA LEU A 25 4.04 6.23 6.60
C LEU A 25 3.00 6.96 5.74
N LEU A 26 2.58 6.34 4.63
CA LEU A 26 1.55 6.91 3.76
C LEU A 26 0.19 6.99 4.46
N SER A 27 -0.17 5.96 5.23
CA SER A 27 -1.42 5.97 5.99
C SER A 27 -1.44 7.11 7.02
N GLN A 28 -0.33 7.30 7.74
CA GLN A 28 -0.18 8.40 8.70
C GLN A 28 -0.25 9.76 8.01
N ALA A 29 0.50 9.97 6.93
CA ALA A 29 0.47 11.21 6.17
C ALA A 29 -0.93 11.53 5.62
N LEU A 30 -1.67 10.52 5.15
CA LEU A 30 -3.04 10.69 4.69
C LEU A 30 -3.98 11.11 5.84
N MET A 31 -3.81 10.54 7.04
CA MET A 31 -4.60 10.93 8.21
C MET A 31 -4.24 12.30 8.77
N GLU A 32 -2.98 12.73 8.61
CA GLU A 32 -2.53 14.07 9.02
C GLU A 32 -3.09 15.17 8.10
N HIS A 33 -3.21 14.88 6.80
CA HIS A 33 -3.68 15.85 5.81
C HIS A 33 -5.17 15.79 5.53
N PHE A 34 -5.81 14.65 5.75
CA PHE A 34 -7.21 14.43 5.46
C PHE A 34 -7.94 13.84 6.66
N GLU A 35 -9.17 14.29 6.90
CA GLU A 35 -10.06 13.73 7.93
C GLU A 35 -10.61 12.36 7.49
N ILE A 36 -9.72 11.38 7.34
CA ILE A 36 -10.05 10.01 6.95
C ILE A 36 -9.72 9.03 8.07
N GLY A 37 -10.51 7.95 8.15
CA GLY A 37 -10.27 6.89 9.11
C GLY A 37 -9.03 6.06 8.76
N ALA A 38 -8.38 5.49 9.78
CA ALA A 38 -7.16 4.70 9.63
C ALA A 38 -7.29 3.53 8.64
N VAL A 39 -8.45 2.86 8.58
CA VAL A 39 -8.70 1.77 7.64
C VAL A 39 -8.73 2.26 6.19
N ASP A 40 -9.43 3.37 5.94
CA ASP A 40 -9.48 3.96 4.61
C ASP A 40 -8.10 4.48 4.20
N ALA A 41 -7.37 5.13 5.12
CA ALA A 41 -5.99 5.57 4.89
C ALA A 41 -5.06 4.40 4.52
N TYR A 42 -5.18 3.28 5.23
CA TYR A 42 -4.42 2.07 4.94
C TYR A 42 -4.78 1.50 3.57
N HIS A 43 -6.06 1.40 3.22
CA HIS A 43 -6.46 0.94 1.89
C HIS A 43 -6.00 1.87 0.77
N LEU A 44 -6.01 3.19 0.99
CA LEU A 44 -5.51 4.16 0.02
C LEU A 44 -3.98 4.09 -0.14
N ALA A 45 -3.24 3.82 0.94
CA ALA A 45 -1.79 3.63 0.89
C ALA A 45 -1.37 2.43 0.01
N TRP A 46 -2.27 1.47 -0.23
CA TRP A 46 -2.05 0.38 -1.18
C TRP A 46 -2.20 0.77 -2.66
N GLY A 47 -2.66 1.99 -2.96
CA GLY A 47 -2.82 2.48 -4.32
C GLY A 47 -1.52 2.39 -5.12
N GLY A 48 -1.49 1.51 -6.13
CA GLY A 48 -0.33 1.30 -7.00
C GLY A 48 0.64 0.18 -6.57
N LEU A 49 0.42 -0.49 -5.43
CA LEU A 49 1.28 -1.58 -4.94
C LEU A 49 0.80 -2.98 -5.38
N GLN A 50 -0.15 -3.06 -6.32
CA GLN A 50 -0.82 -4.29 -6.77
C GLN A 50 0.12 -5.34 -7.39
N ASN A 51 1.29 -4.92 -7.87
CA ASN A 51 2.27 -5.81 -8.51
C ASN A 51 3.40 -6.23 -7.57
N THR A 52 3.32 -5.92 -6.27
CA THR A 52 4.36 -6.25 -5.30
C THR A 52 4.18 -7.65 -4.73
N HIS A 53 5.27 -8.27 -4.26
CA HIS A 53 5.20 -9.54 -3.52
C HIS A 53 4.27 -9.43 -2.30
N LYS A 54 4.34 -8.30 -1.59
CA LYS A 54 3.48 -8.03 -0.42
C LYS A 54 1.99 -8.07 -0.77
N TRP A 55 1.59 -7.56 -1.95
CA TRP A 55 0.22 -7.67 -2.42
C TRP A 55 -0.23 -9.12 -2.61
N SER A 56 0.67 -9.99 -3.08
CA SER A 56 0.36 -11.40 -3.30
C SER A 56 0.02 -12.14 -1.99
N GLU A 57 0.57 -11.68 -0.86
CA GLU A 57 0.33 -12.22 0.49
C GLU A 57 -1.06 -11.87 1.04
N LEU A 58 -1.76 -10.89 0.48
CA LEU A 58 -3.10 -10.52 0.91
C LEU A 58 -4.14 -11.55 0.46
N SER A 59 -5.14 -11.79 1.32
CA SER A 59 -6.32 -12.56 0.94
C SER A 59 -7.13 -11.84 -0.15
N GLN A 60 -7.92 -12.60 -0.90
CA GLN A 60 -8.78 -12.00 -1.93
C GLN A 60 -9.75 -10.96 -1.33
N THR A 61 -10.34 -11.26 -0.18
CA THR A 61 -11.21 -10.32 0.55
C THR A 61 -10.51 -9.01 0.90
N GLN A 62 -9.24 -9.07 1.35
CA GLN A 62 -8.47 -7.85 1.62
C GLN A 62 -8.23 -7.04 0.34
N LYS A 63 -7.89 -7.71 -0.77
CA LYS A 63 -7.69 -7.06 -2.08
C LYS A 63 -8.97 -6.39 -2.56
N ASP A 64 -10.12 -7.07 -2.39
CA ASP A 64 -11.43 -6.55 -2.79
C ASP A 64 -11.80 -5.29 -1.99
N HIS A 65 -11.60 -5.30 -0.66
CA HIS A 65 -11.83 -4.12 0.18
C HIS A 65 -10.92 -2.96 -0.18
N ILE A 66 -9.64 -3.23 -0.46
CA ILE A 66 -8.70 -2.21 -0.92
C ILE A 66 -9.16 -1.61 -2.25
N ALA A 67 -9.54 -2.45 -3.22
CA ALA A 67 -10.00 -2.00 -4.53
C ALA A 67 -11.30 -1.17 -4.41
N GLU A 68 -12.25 -1.62 -3.60
CA GLU A 68 -13.51 -0.93 -3.35
C GLU A 68 -13.29 0.44 -2.69
N THR A 69 -12.47 0.53 -1.63
CA THR A 69 -12.14 1.81 -1.00
C THR A 69 -11.49 2.75 -2.00
N ASN A 70 -10.46 2.30 -2.73
CA ASN A 70 -9.79 3.12 -3.74
C ASN A 70 -10.75 3.63 -4.82
N GLN A 71 -11.68 2.78 -5.28
CA GLN A 71 -12.70 3.18 -6.24
C GLN A 71 -13.64 4.26 -5.68
N LYS A 72 -14.09 4.13 -4.43
CA LYS A 72 -15.01 5.10 -3.78
C LYS A 72 -14.38 6.49 -3.64
N TYR A 73 -13.11 6.57 -3.28
CA TYR A 73 -12.40 7.86 -3.22
C TYR A 73 -12.14 8.42 -4.63
N ARG A 74 -11.74 7.57 -5.59
CA ARG A 74 -11.49 8.00 -6.98
C ARG A 74 -12.75 8.53 -7.68
N SER A 75 -13.91 7.92 -7.44
CA SER A 75 -15.19 8.37 -8.00
C SER A 75 -15.79 9.56 -7.25
N GLY A 76 -15.24 9.91 -6.08
CA GLY A 76 -15.76 10.94 -5.19
C GLY A 76 -17.07 10.53 -4.50
N VAL A 77 -17.34 9.23 -4.36
CA VAL A 77 -18.38 8.70 -3.46
C VAL A 77 -17.97 8.87 -2.00
N LYS A 78 -16.66 8.77 -1.72
CA LYS A 78 -16.03 9.10 -0.43
C LYS A 78 -15.01 10.23 -0.62
N GLY A 79 -14.75 10.95 0.47
CA GLY A 79 -13.82 12.08 0.51
C GLY A 79 -14.42 13.37 -0.05
N ASN A 80 -13.71 14.48 0.15
CA ASN A 80 -14.09 15.76 -0.40
C ASN A 80 -13.57 15.85 -1.84
N LYS A 81 -14.45 16.14 -2.80
CA LYS A 81 -14.00 16.43 -4.18
C LYS A 81 -13.18 17.71 -4.17
N CYS A 82 -11.95 17.62 -4.67
CA CYS A 82 -11.20 18.81 -5.06
C CYS A 82 -11.95 19.47 -6.23
N ASN A 83 -12.40 20.71 -6.03
CA ASN A 83 -12.98 21.54 -7.08
C ASN A 83 -11.89 22.23 -7.90
#